data_AF-A0A2W2E259-F1
#
_entry.id   AF-A0A2W2E259-F1
#
_cell.length_a   1.000
_cell.length_b   1.000
_cell.length_c   1.000
_cell.angle_alpha   90.00
_cell.angle_beta   90.00
_cell.angle_gamma   90.00
#
_symmetry.space_group_name_H-M   'P 1'
#
loop_
_entity.id
_entity.type
_entity.pdbx_description
1 polymer ?
#
loop_
_entity_poly.entity_id
_entity_poly.type
_entity_poly.pdbx_seq_one_letter_code
_entity_poly.pdbx_strand_id
1 'polypeptide(L)'
;MADDRTPVSALRVSFRYTVEERATEVTMSPAGGGLFRGVLADLPRPAETTRIPVHVVAADEAGNLSPESAPVYVTLYPFCTPG
;
A
#
# COMPACT_ATOMS: atom_id res chain seq x y z
N MET A 1 -12.74 -19.19 25.47
CA MET A 1 -12.18 -19.14 24.12
C MET A 1 -11.63 -17.74 23.94
N ALA A 2 -10.31 -17.60 23.93
CA ALA A 2 -9.66 -16.31 23.75
C ALA A 2 -9.86 -15.91 22.29
N ASP A 3 -10.46 -14.76 22.09
CA ASP A 3 -10.67 -14.17 20.79
C ASP A 3 -9.29 -13.69 20.30
N ASP A 4 -8.65 -14.48 19.42
CA ASP A 4 -7.32 -14.25 18.84
C ASP A 4 -7.39 -13.18 17.74
N ARG A 5 -8.10 -12.07 18.01
CA ARG A 5 -8.10 -10.90 17.13
C ARG A 5 -6.99 -9.98 17.61
N THR A 6 -5.90 -9.93 16.85
CA THR A 6 -4.87 -8.92 17.02
C THR A 6 -5.55 -7.55 17.03
N PRO A 7 -5.38 -6.72 18.08
CA PRO A 7 -5.98 -5.40 18.08
C PRO A 7 -5.42 -4.62 16.89
N VAL A 8 -6.27 -3.85 16.21
CA VAL A 8 -5.90 -3.08 15.00
C VAL A 8 -4.67 -2.19 15.22
N SER A 9 -4.47 -1.74 16.47
CA SER A 9 -3.30 -0.96 16.90
C SER A 9 -1.96 -1.70 16.87
N ALA A 10 -1.97 -3.02 16.68
CA ALA A 10 -0.78 -3.89 16.59
C ALA A 10 -0.47 -4.37 15.16
N LEU A 11 -1.33 -4.05 14.19
CA LEU A 11 -1.12 -4.41 12.79
C LEU A 11 -0.13 -3.46 12.12
N ARG A 12 0.91 -4.03 11.51
CA ARG A 12 1.85 -3.32 10.64
C ARG A 12 1.41 -3.51 9.21
N VAL A 13 0.81 -2.48 8.63
CA VAL A 13 0.38 -2.50 7.24
C VAL A 13 1.39 -1.73 6.39
N SER A 14 1.86 -2.35 5.32
CA SER A 14 2.69 -1.72 4.29
C SER A 14 2.06 -1.94 2.94
N PHE A 15 2.37 -1.06 1.99
CA PHE A 15 2.10 -1.33 0.59
C PHE A 15 3.38 -1.26 -0.23
N ARG A 16 3.49 -2.16 -1.19
CA ARG A 16 4.60 -2.26 -2.12
C ARG A 16 4.12 -1.98 -3.53
N TYR A 17 4.91 -1.21 -4.25
CA TYR A 17 4.66 -0.89 -5.64
C TYR A 17 5.98 -0.73 -6.39
N THR A 18 5.98 -0.95 -7.69
CA THR A 18 7.17 -0.82 -8.53
C THR A 18 6.96 0.27 -9.55
N VAL A 19 7.87 1.24 -9.61
CA VAL A 19 7.86 2.33 -10.60
C VAL A 19 9.25 2.44 -11.21
N GLU A 20 9.32 2.46 -12.54
CA GLU A 20 10.59 2.54 -13.28
C GLU A 20 11.64 1.55 -12.75
N GLU A 21 11.23 0.28 -12.58
CA GLU A 21 12.07 -0.82 -12.07
C GLU A 21 12.52 -0.67 -10.60
N ARG A 22 12.08 0.38 -9.90
CA ARG A 22 12.32 0.58 -8.47
C ARG A 22 11.12 0.10 -7.67
N ALA A 23 11.32 -0.99 -6.93
CA ALA A 23 10.38 -1.42 -5.91
C ALA A 23 10.46 -0.46 -4.71
N THR A 24 9.32 0.12 -4.34
CA THR A 24 9.15 0.97 -3.17
C THR A 24 8.18 0.30 -2.22
N GLU A 25 8.56 0.26 -0.95
CA GLU A 25 7.70 -0.19 0.14
C GLU A 25 7.46 0.99 1.08
N VAL A 26 6.19 1.23 1.40
CA VAL A 26 5.78 2.31 2.29
C VAL A 26 4.99 1.71 3.45
N THR A 27 5.45 2.00 4.67
CA THR A 27 4.70 1.66 5.88
C THR A 27 3.52 2.62 6.03
N MET A 28 2.33 2.07 6.22
CA MET A 28 1.11 2.84 6.46
C MET A 28 0.98 3.17 7.94
N SER A 29 0.41 4.33 8.24
CA SER A 29 0.05 4.72 9.59
C SER A 29 -1.41 4.38 9.88
N PRO A 30 -1.76 3.91 11.08
CA PRO A 30 -3.15 3.68 11.46
C PRO A 30 -3.92 5.01 11.47
N ALA A 31 -5.04 5.06 10.76
CA ALA A 31 -5.97 6.19 10.70
C ALA A 31 -7.18 6.02 11.65
N GLY A 32 -7.24 4.89 12.37
CA GLY A 32 -8.32 4.54 13.30
C GLY A 32 -9.38 3.63 12.68
N GLY A 33 -10.09 2.86 13.52
CA GLY A 33 -11.25 2.05 13.09
C GLY A 33 -10.95 0.97 12.04
N GLY A 34 -9.76 0.38 12.02
CA GLY A 34 -9.39 -0.59 10.98
C GLY A 34 -8.76 0.02 9.73
N LEU A 35 -8.70 1.36 9.64
CA LEU A 35 -8.18 2.06 8.48
C LEU A 35 -6.68 2.32 8.64
N PHE A 36 -5.95 2.13 7.55
CA PHE A 36 -4.55 2.45 7.43
C PHE A 36 -4.38 3.44 6.28
N ARG A 37 -3.58 4.48 6.50
CA ARG A 37 -3.27 5.49 5.50
C ARG A 37 -1.77 5.54 5.28
N GLY A 38 -1.36 5.45 4.03
CA GLY A 38 -0.02 5.81 3.62
C GLY A 38 -0.08 6.68 2.38
N VAL A 39 1.03 7.34 2.11
CA VAL A 39 1.18 8.23 0.96
C VAL A 39 2.15 7.54 0.02
N LEU A 40 1.79 7.36 -1.25
CA LEU A 40 2.76 6.92 -2.24
C LEU A 40 3.91 7.93 -2.22
N ALA A 41 5.15 7.43 -2.14
CA ALA A 41 6.32 8.29 -2.21
C ALA A 41 6.35 9.04 -3.54
N ASP A 42 7.34 9.92 -3.72
CA ASP A 42 7.47 10.71 -4.94
C ASP A 42 7.36 9.82 -6.18
N LEU A 43 6.25 9.97 -6.90
CA LEU A 43 5.97 9.21 -8.11
C LEU A 43 6.56 10.01 -9.26
N PRO A 44 7.55 9.47 -10.00
CA PRO A 44 8.10 10.17 -11.14
C PRO A 44 6.97 10.47 -12.13
N ARG A 45 7.08 11.62 -12.79
CA ARG A 45 6.20 11.93 -13.92
C ARG A 45 6.53 10.94 -15.05
N PRO A 46 5.62 10.02 -15.40
CA PRO A 46 5.94 9.06 -16.43
C PRO A 46 5.94 9.77 -17.79
N ALA A 47 6.80 9.31 -18.71
CA ALA A 47 6.80 9.80 -20.09
C ALA A 47 5.53 9.36 -20.86
N GLU A 48 4.97 8.22 -20.49
CA GLU A 48 3.75 7.62 -21.06
C GLU A 48 2.75 7.26 -19.96
N THR A 49 1.54 6.79 -20.31
CA THR A 49 0.58 6.34 -19.28
C THR A 49 1.08 5.04 -18.64
N THR A 50 1.39 5.08 -17.35
CA THR A 50 1.94 3.93 -16.62
C THR A 50 0.94 3.42 -15.59
N ARG A 51 0.66 2.11 -15.64
CA ARG A 51 -0.21 1.44 -14.67
C ARG A 51 0.64 0.70 -13.65
N ILE A 52 0.58 1.14 -12.39
CA ILE A 52 1.38 0.62 -11.29
C ILE A 52 0.51 -0.33 -10.46
N PRO A 53 0.88 -1.63 -10.36
CA PRO A 53 0.26 -2.52 -9.39
C PRO A 53 0.76 -2.18 -7.98
N VAL A 54 -0.18 -1.95 -7.08
CA VAL A 54 0.04 -1.70 -5.65
C VAL A 54 -0.46 -2.92 -4.88
N HIS A 55 0.43 -3.54 -4.13
CA HIS A 55 0.15 -4.67 -3.26
C HIS A 55 0.12 -4.20 -1.82
N VAL A 56 -0.91 -4.59 -1.06
CA VAL A 56 -0.99 -4.29 0.37
C VAL A 56 -0.65 -5.56 1.15
N VAL A 57 0.27 -5.43 2.10
CA VAL A 57 0.70 -6.50 2.99
C VAL A 57 0.43 -6.03 4.41
N ALA A 58 -0.28 -6.84 5.18
CA ALA A 58 -0.49 -6.60 6.60
C ALA A 58 0.20 -7.69 7.40
N ALA A 59 1.05 -7.30 8.34
CA ALA A 59 1.72 -8.17 9.29
C ALA A 59 1.15 -7.95 10.69
N ASP A 60 0.86 -9.01 11.42
CA ASP A 60 0.51 -8.91 12.85
C ASP A 60 1.78 -8.91 13.73
N GLU A 61 1.61 -8.76 15.05
CA GLU A 61 2.74 -8.73 16.01
C GLU A 61 3.57 -10.02 16.02
N ALA A 62 2.96 -11.17 15.72
CA ALA A 62 3.67 -12.45 15.59
C ALA A 62 4.38 -12.60 14.23
N GLY A 63 4.21 -11.64 13.33
CA GLY A 63 4.84 -11.63 12.01
C GLY A 63 4.12 -12.48 10.96
N ASN A 64 2.87 -12.90 11.18
CA ASN A 64 2.11 -13.54 10.13
C ASN A 64 1.69 -12.49 9.11
N LEU A 65 1.90 -12.80 7.84
CA LEU A 65 1.52 -11.95 6.73
C LEU A 65 0.11 -12.30 6.28
N SER A 66 -0.67 -11.28 5.98
CA SER A 66 -1.96 -11.45 5.31
C SER A 66 -1.75 -12.03 3.91
N PRO A 67 -2.70 -12.84 3.41
CA PRO A 67 -2.63 -13.39 2.07
C PRO A 67 -2.55 -12.26 1.04
N GLU A 68 -1.80 -12.50 -0.04
CA GLU A 68 -1.66 -11.53 -1.13
C GLU A 68 -3.04 -11.18 -1.69
N SER A 69 -3.50 -9.95 -1.44
CA SER A 69 -4.73 -9.46 -2.02
C SER A 69 -4.53 -9.09 -3.49
N ALA A 70 -5.61 -9.07 -4.26
CA ALA A 70 -5.55 -8.61 -5.65
C ALA A 70 -4.95 -7.19 -5.70
N PRO A 71 -4.00 -6.92 -6.62
CA PRO A 71 -3.34 -5.62 -6.67
C PRO A 71 -4.35 -4.52 -6.99
N VAL A 72 -4.25 -3.42 -6.25
CA VAL A 72 -4.91 -2.16 -6.59
C VAL A 72 -4.05 -1.46 -7.62
N TYR A 73 -4.65 -0.89 -8.65
CA TYR A 73 -3.89 -0.24 -9.71
C TYR A 73 -3.95 1.28 -9.59
N VAL A 74 -2.78 1.91 -9.60
CA VAL A 74 -2.64 3.36 -9.73
C VAL A 74 -2.20 3.66 -11.15
N THR A 75 -2.98 4.46 -11.88
CA THR A 75 -2.63 4.90 -13.22
C THR A 75 -2.02 6.30 -13.13
N LEU A 76 -0.77 6.43 -13.57
CA LEU A 76 -0.11 7.72 -13.73
C LEU A 76 -0.27 8.17 -15.18
N TYR A 77 -0.79 9.38 -15.35
CA TYR A 77 -0.91 10.01 -16.65
C TYR A 77 0.27 10.97 -16.87
N PRO A 78 0.82 11.04 -18.09
CA PRO A 78 1.99 11.88 -18.39
C PRO A 78 1.64 13.38 -18.42
N PHE A 79 0.36 13.71 -18.57
CA PHE A 79 -0.16 15.07 -18.50
C PHE A 79 -0.95 15.25 -17.19
N CYS A 80 -0.73 16.36 -16.51
CA CYS A 80 -1.72 16.85 -15.56
C CYS A 80 -2.93 17.28 -16.39
N THR A 81 -4.01 16.49 -16.36
CA THR A 81 -5.30 16.97 -16.88
C THR A 81 -5.73 18.11 -15.95
N PRO A 82 -5.90 19.35 -16.46
CA PRO A 82 -6.47 20.41 -15.64
C PRO A 82 -7.91 20.02 -15.31
N GLY A 83 -8.17 19.84 -14.02
CA GLY A 83 -9.52 19.73 -13.46
C GLY A 83 -10.10 21.10 -13.17
#